data_AF-A0A932H6H7-F1
#
_entry.id   AF-A0A932H6H7-F1
#
_cell.length_a   1.000
_cell.length_b   1.000
_cell.length_c   1.000
_cell.angle_alpha   90.00
_cell.angle_beta   90.00
_cell.angle_gamma   90.00
#
_symmetry.space_group_name_H-M   'P 1'
#
loop_
_entity.id
_entity.type
_entity.pdbx_description
1 polymer ?
#
loop_
_entity_poly.entity_id
_entity_poly.type
_entity_poly.pdbx_seq_one_letter_code
_entity_poly.pdbx_strand_id
1 'polypeptide(L)'
;SVFIQFPNTEVSAHMSVFASQTYKKAHRHGPGRAIVIPAGEGYTILWEEGKEKIVAPWHECSMLVPPNRWFHQHFNAGASTARYLALHPPMQFHGHAEKIEDRAKDQIEYPDEDLFIRKKFAEELAKRGVKPLMPAEAYTDRDFEWSKGMGKQ
;
A
#
# COMPACT_ATOMS: atom_id res chain seq x y z
N SER A 1 -5.79 -7.13 -9.14
CA SER A 1 -5.29 -5.88 -9.77
C SER A 1 -5.57 -5.89 -11.26
N VAL A 2 -5.89 -4.71 -11.80
CA VAL A 2 -6.14 -4.49 -13.24
C VAL A 2 -5.09 -3.51 -13.75
N PHE A 3 -4.42 -3.85 -14.85
CA PHE A 3 -3.45 -2.99 -15.54
C PHE A 3 -4.14 -2.20 -16.65
N ILE A 4 -3.82 -0.91 -16.76
CA ILE A 4 -4.41 0.01 -17.73
C ILE A 4 -3.26 0.68 -18.50
N GLN A 5 -3.31 0.59 -19.83
CA GLN A 5 -2.37 1.25 -20.73
C GLN A 5 -3.17 2.01 -21.78
N PHE A 6 -2.78 3.25 -22.07
CA PHE A 6 -3.37 4.00 -23.16
C PHE A 6 -2.50 3.82 -24.43
N PRO A 7 -3.09 3.70 -25.62
CA PRO A 7 -2.31 3.59 -26.85
C PRO A 7 -1.48 4.87 -27.05
N ASN A 8 -0.22 4.71 -27.45
CA ASN A 8 0.73 5.80 -27.70
C ASN A 8 1.03 6.72 -26.49
N THR A 9 0.87 6.23 -25.25
CA THR A 9 1.41 6.88 -24.06
C THR A 9 2.45 6.01 -23.37
N GLU A 10 3.39 6.67 -22.69
CA GLU A 10 4.38 6.02 -21.82
C GLU A 10 3.90 5.91 -20.37
N VAL A 11 2.73 6.49 -20.07
CA VAL A 11 2.07 6.40 -18.76
C VAL A 11 1.30 5.09 -18.67
N SER A 12 1.73 4.21 -17.78
CA SER A 12 0.96 3.05 -17.37
C SER A 12 0.28 3.31 -16.02
N ALA A 13 -0.81 2.58 -15.76
CA ALA A 13 -1.48 2.64 -14.47
C ALA A 13 -1.93 1.26 -14.04
N HIS A 14 -2.15 1.12 -12.74
CA HIS A 14 -2.87 -0.04 -12.22
C HIS A 14 -3.84 0.39 -11.14
N MET A 15 -4.94 -0.36 -11.06
CA MET A 15 -5.85 -0.27 -9.94
C MET A 15 -5.60 -1.42 -8.96
N SER A 16 -5.45 -1.05 -7.70
CA SER A 16 -5.42 -2.00 -6.60
C SER A 16 -6.65 -1.84 -5.72
N VAL A 17 -7.29 -2.97 -5.42
CA VAL A 17 -8.52 -3.05 -4.66
C VAL A 17 -8.25 -3.95 -3.45
N PHE A 18 -8.65 -3.52 -2.26
CA PHE A 18 -8.48 -4.31 -1.04
C PHE A 18 -9.57 -4.04 -0.02
N ALA A 19 -9.92 -5.11 0.71
CA ALA A 19 -11.06 -5.13 1.62
C ALA A 19 -10.92 -4.11 2.78
N SER A 20 -12.05 -3.79 3.40
CA SER A 20 -12.08 -3.10 4.69
C SER A 20 -11.34 -3.92 5.75
N GLN A 21 -10.77 -3.25 6.76
CA GLN A 21 -10.08 -3.87 7.89
C GLN A 21 -8.83 -4.69 7.51
N THR A 22 -8.26 -4.46 6.33
CA THR A 22 -6.96 -5.03 5.92
C THR A 22 -5.99 -3.93 5.48
N TYR A 23 -4.72 -4.30 5.38
CA TYR A 23 -3.66 -3.42 4.88
C TYR A 23 -2.64 -4.22 4.08
N LYS A 24 -1.82 -3.50 3.29
CA LYS A 24 -0.80 -4.10 2.41
C LYS A 24 0.55 -4.20 3.10
N LYS A 25 1.47 -5.02 2.58
CA LYS A 25 2.88 -5.02 3.00
C LYS A 25 3.52 -3.66 2.71
N ALA A 26 4.46 -3.26 3.57
CA ALA A 26 5.24 -2.05 3.31
C ALA A 26 6.19 -2.29 2.15
N HIS A 27 6.33 -1.30 1.28
CA HIS A 27 7.27 -1.36 0.17
C HIS A 27 7.79 0.03 -0.19
N ARG A 28 8.85 0.09 -0.98
CA ARG A 28 9.39 1.33 -1.54
C ARG A 28 9.66 1.19 -3.04
N HIS A 29 9.76 2.31 -3.71
CA HIS A 29 10.10 2.39 -5.13
C HIS A 29 10.70 3.78 -5.43
N GLY A 30 11.25 3.94 -6.64
CA GLY A 30 11.65 5.25 -7.16
C GLY A 30 10.50 6.27 -7.19
N PRO A 31 10.76 7.56 -7.46
CA PRO A 31 9.77 8.62 -7.31
C PRO A 31 8.72 8.60 -8.44
N GLY A 32 7.71 9.47 -8.33
CA GLY A 32 6.83 9.78 -9.46
C GLY A 32 5.61 8.86 -9.62
N ARG A 33 5.35 7.94 -8.68
CA ARG A 33 4.05 7.25 -8.62
C ARG A 33 3.03 8.13 -7.91
N ALA A 34 1.97 8.51 -8.62
CA ALA A 34 0.84 9.24 -8.05
C ALA A 34 -0.32 8.28 -7.77
N ILE A 35 -0.80 8.26 -6.52
CA ILE A 35 -1.89 7.41 -6.08
C ILE A 35 -3.11 8.29 -5.84
N VAL A 36 -4.13 8.12 -6.67
CA VAL A 36 -5.45 8.72 -6.48
C VAL A 36 -6.35 7.70 -5.80
N ILE A 37 -7.22 8.16 -4.90
CA ILE A 37 -8.17 7.31 -4.16
C ILE A 37 -9.60 7.53 -4.69
N PRO A 38 -10.10 6.71 -5.64
CA PRO A 38 -11.50 6.79 -6.07
C PRO A 38 -12.52 6.31 -5.03
N ALA A 39 -12.12 5.49 -4.04
CA ALA A 39 -13.05 4.97 -3.04
C ALA A 39 -12.31 4.46 -1.79
N GLY A 40 -12.98 4.55 -0.65
CA GLY A 40 -12.51 4.06 0.65
C GLY A 40 -12.05 5.19 1.58
N GLU A 41 -11.67 4.80 2.80
CA GLU A 41 -11.12 5.69 3.81
C GLU A 41 -10.01 4.97 4.59
N GLY A 42 -8.97 5.68 4.96
CA GLY A 42 -7.89 5.12 5.74
C GLY A 42 -6.71 6.04 5.88
N TYR A 43 -5.51 5.46 5.92
CA TYR A 43 -4.28 6.22 6.01
C TYR A 43 -3.11 5.46 5.37
N THR A 44 -2.04 6.20 5.08
CA THR A 44 -0.77 5.65 4.66
C THR A 44 0.26 5.98 5.72
N ILE A 45 1.03 4.98 6.14
CA ILE A 45 2.24 5.21 6.93
C ILE A 45 3.41 5.30 5.95
N LEU A 46 4.20 6.36 6.02
CA LEU A 46 5.34 6.61 5.13
C LEU A 46 6.57 7.05 5.94
N TRP A 47 7.75 6.56 5.56
CA TRP A 47 9.00 6.91 6.25
C TRP A 47 10.22 6.74 5.35
N GLU A 48 11.21 7.59 5.58
CA GLU A 48 12.58 7.34 5.15
C GLU A 48 13.22 6.34 6.11
N GLU A 49 14.05 5.44 5.58
CA GLU A 49 14.73 4.44 6.38
C GLU A 49 15.58 5.11 7.49
N GLY A 50 15.42 4.64 8.73
CA GLY A 50 16.07 5.22 9.91
C GLY A 50 15.44 6.52 10.45
N LYS A 51 14.35 7.02 9.86
CA LYS A 51 13.63 8.22 10.32
C LYS A 51 12.24 7.90 10.89
N GLU A 52 11.61 8.92 11.47
CA GLU A 52 10.28 8.82 12.03
C GLU A 52 9.20 8.54 10.97
N LYS A 53 8.14 7.85 11.41
CA LYS A 53 6.99 7.49 10.57
C LYS A 53 5.98 8.63 10.52
N ILE A 54 5.56 8.98 9.32
CA ILE A 54 4.48 9.95 9.06
C ILE A 54 3.20 9.18 8.74
N VAL A 55 2.08 9.64 9.30
CA VAL A 55 0.75 9.07 9.07
C VAL A 55 -0.06 10.06 8.25
N ALA A 56 -0.32 9.73 6.99
CA ALA A 56 -1.10 10.55 6.08
C ALA A 56 -2.51 9.97 5.92
N PRO A 57 -3.55 10.58 6.52
CA PRO A 57 -4.94 10.15 6.32
C PRO A 57 -5.36 10.40 4.88
N TRP A 58 -6.27 9.57 4.37
CA TRP A 58 -6.87 9.73 3.06
C TRP A 58 -8.32 9.24 3.06
N HIS A 59 -9.10 9.80 2.15
CA HIS A 59 -10.46 9.39 1.81
C HIS A 59 -10.66 9.53 0.29
N GLU A 60 -11.88 9.31 -0.21
CA GLU A 60 -12.23 9.54 -1.62
C GLU A 60 -11.73 10.92 -2.12
N CYS A 61 -11.19 10.95 -3.34
CA CYS A 61 -10.54 12.10 -3.98
C CYS A 61 -9.21 12.56 -3.36
N SER A 62 -8.68 11.86 -2.35
CA SER A 62 -7.30 12.13 -1.87
C SER A 62 -6.27 11.70 -2.91
N MET A 63 -5.11 12.38 -2.90
CA MET A 63 -3.94 12.01 -3.67
C MET A 63 -2.71 11.89 -2.78
N LEU A 64 -1.93 10.83 -2.97
CA LEU A 64 -0.68 10.57 -2.26
C LEU A 64 0.44 10.30 -3.27
N VAL A 65 1.62 10.87 -3.02
CA VAL A 65 2.85 10.59 -3.77
C VAL A 65 3.93 10.17 -2.77
N PRO A 66 4.26 8.87 -2.67
CA PRO A 66 5.40 8.45 -1.87
C PRO A 66 6.70 9.10 -2.37
N PRO A 67 7.52 9.72 -1.50
CA PRO A 67 8.81 10.25 -1.89
C PRO A 67 9.78 9.16 -2.36
N ASN A 68 10.87 9.58 -3.01
CA ASN A 68 11.88 8.66 -3.57
C ASN A 68 12.41 7.69 -2.50
N ARG A 69 12.29 6.37 -2.72
CA ARG A 69 12.80 5.31 -1.85
C ARG A 69 12.28 5.33 -0.40
N TRP A 70 11.17 6.01 -0.14
CA TRP A 70 10.50 5.93 1.16
C TRP A 70 9.65 4.67 1.25
N PHE A 71 9.77 3.95 2.36
CA PHE A 71 8.82 2.88 2.65
C PHE A 71 7.44 3.49 2.88
N HIS A 72 6.43 2.82 2.35
CA HIS A 72 5.05 3.21 2.51
C HIS A 72 4.14 1.99 2.59
N GLN A 73 3.10 2.13 3.41
CA GLN A 73 2.14 1.06 3.69
C GLN A 73 0.73 1.64 3.79
N HIS A 74 -0.23 0.97 3.16
CA HIS A 74 -1.58 1.49 2.96
C HIS A 74 -2.61 0.68 3.74
N PHE A 75 -3.44 1.37 4.54
CA PHE A 75 -4.37 0.76 5.50
C PHE A 75 -5.80 1.18 5.22
N ASN A 76 -6.71 0.23 5.00
CA ASN A 76 -8.13 0.52 4.85
C ASN A 76 -8.81 0.44 6.22
N ALA A 77 -9.07 1.61 6.80
CA ALA A 77 -9.75 1.74 8.09
C ALA A 77 -11.25 2.05 7.95
N GLY A 78 -11.71 2.32 6.73
CA GLY A 78 -13.11 2.58 6.40
C GLY A 78 -13.95 1.31 6.32
N ALA A 79 -15.27 1.47 6.23
CA ALA A 79 -16.23 0.37 6.16
C ALA A 79 -16.37 -0.26 4.76
N SER A 80 -15.85 0.40 3.72
CA SER A 80 -15.96 -0.03 2.33
C SER A 80 -14.62 -0.52 1.76
N THR A 81 -14.68 -1.27 0.67
CA THR A 81 -13.49 -1.68 -0.09
C THR A 81 -12.75 -0.45 -0.63
N ALA A 82 -11.45 -0.36 -0.38
CA ALA A 82 -10.62 0.72 -0.89
C ALA A 82 -10.17 0.46 -2.33
N ARG A 83 -10.09 1.52 -3.14
CA ARG A 83 -9.61 1.50 -4.52
C ARG A 83 -8.53 2.55 -4.71
N TYR A 84 -7.40 2.11 -5.26
CA TYR A 84 -6.22 2.93 -5.46
C TYR A 84 -5.91 2.91 -6.94
N LEU A 85 -5.99 4.07 -7.59
CA LEU A 85 -5.50 4.24 -8.96
C LEU A 85 -4.08 4.80 -8.88
N ALA A 86 -3.11 3.94 -9.16
CA ALA A 86 -1.70 4.31 -9.16
C ALA A 86 -1.23 4.55 -10.59
N LEU A 87 -0.93 5.81 -10.89
CA LEU A 87 -0.30 6.27 -12.13
C LEU A 87 1.21 6.10 -12.00
N HIS A 88 1.82 5.40 -12.94
CA HIS A 88 3.26 5.17 -12.95
C HIS A 88 3.97 6.36 -13.64
N PRO A 89 5.20 6.69 -13.23
CA PRO A 89 6.00 7.65 -13.99
C PRO A 89 6.26 7.11 -15.40
N PRO A 90 6.43 7.97 -16.42
CA PRO A 90 6.93 7.54 -17.73
C PRO A 90 8.20 6.69 -17.65
N MET A 91 8.36 5.76 -18.60
CA MET A 91 9.40 4.73 -18.57
C MET A 91 10.84 5.29 -18.56
N GLN A 92 11.02 6.51 -19.06
CA GLN A 92 12.33 7.17 -19.17
C GLN A 92 12.75 7.90 -17.89
N PHE A 93 11.89 7.99 -16.88
CA PHE A 93 12.29 8.58 -15.60
C PHE A 93 13.16 7.61 -14.79
N HIS A 94 14.21 8.16 -14.18
CA HIS A 94 15.02 7.46 -13.18
C HIS A 94 14.11 6.91 -12.07
N GLY A 95 14.22 5.61 -11.76
CA GLY A 95 13.37 4.93 -10.79
C GLY A 95 12.17 4.16 -11.37
N HIS A 96 11.81 4.36 -12.65
CA HIS A 96 10.82 3.50 -13.32
C HIS A 96 11.39 2.10 -13.56
N ALA A 97 12.66 2.06 -14.00
CA ALA A 97 13.45 0.85 -14.21
C ALA A 97 14.33 0.50 -13.00
N GLU A 98 14.05 1.06 -11.81
CA GLU A 98 14.31 0.29 -10.59
C GLU A 98 13.40 -0.94 -10.70
N LYS A 99 13.88 -1.92 -11.48
CA LYS A 99 13.49 -3.30 -11.28
C LYS A 99 13.59 -3.48 -9.78
N ILE A 100 12.65 -4.23 -9.24
CA ILE A 100 12.84 -4.75 -7.90
C ILE A 100 14.05 -5.70 -8.00
N GLU A 101 15.27 -5.15 -8.05
CA GLU A 101 16.52 -5.89 -8.21
C GLU A 101 16.73 -6.76 -6.97
N ASP A 102 16.08 -6.39 -5.86
CA ASP A 102 16.01 -7.18 -4.65
C ASP A 102 14.64 -7.03 -3.95
N ARG A 103 13.68 -7.91 -4.29
CA ARG A 103 12.34 -7.92 -3.65
C ARG A 103 12.45 -8.06 -2.14
N ALA A 104 13.49 -8.73 -1.66
CA ALA A 104 13.73 -8.91 -0.25
C ALA A 104 14.20 -7.62 0.46
N LYS A 105 14.72 -6.62 -0.26
CA LYS A 105 15.15 -5.32 0.32
C LYS A 105 14.13 -4.20 0.19
N ASP A 106 13.21 -4.29 -0.77
CA ASP A 106 12.25 -3.22 -1.07
C ASP A 106 10.83 -3.50 -0.63
N GLN A 107 10.59 -4.66 -0.03
CA GLN A 107 9.36 -5.04 0.65
C GLN A 107 9.69 -5.52 2.06
N ILE A 108 8.84 -5.17 3.02
CA ILE A 108 8.88 -5.71 4.38
C ILE A 108 7.72 -6.68 4.51
N GLU A 109 8.05 -7.94 4.80
CA GLU A 109 7.06 -8.98 5.03
C GLU A 109 6.30 -8.72 6.33
N TYR A 110 5.04 -9.16 6.43
CA TYR A 110 4.21 -8.93 7.61
C TYR A 110 4.86 -9.42 8.93
N PRO A 111 5.58 -10.56 8.99
CA PRO A 111 6.27 -10.95 10.21
C PRO A 111 7.41 -10.01 10.62
N ASP A 112 8.01 -9.32 9.64
CA ASP A 112 9.17 -8.45 9.81
C ASP A 112 8.78 -6.97 10.03
N GLU A 113 7.49 -6.64 9.97
CA GLU A 113 7.02 -5.27 10.18
C GLU A 113 7.21 -4.83 11.65
N ASP A 114 7.43 -3.54 11.85
CA ASP A 114 7.46 -2.94 13.19
C ASP A 114 6.11 -3.16 13.91
N LEU A 115 6.13 -3.64 15.16
CA LEU A 115 4.93 -3.88 15.97
C LEU A 115 4.01 -2.66 16.08
N PHE A 116 4.56 -1.44 15.96
CA PHE A 116 3.79 -0.21 15.86
C PHE A 116 2.75 -0.26 14.74
N ILE A 117 3.07 -0.86 13.60
CA ILE A 117 2.21 -0.92 12.41
C ILE A 117 0.88 -1.60 12.74
N ARG A 118 0.92 -2.85 13.19
CA ARG A 118 -0.29 -3.62 13.52
C ARG A 118 -1.03 -3.08 14.73
N LYS A 119 -0.29 -2.55 15.72
CA LYS A 119 -0.90 -1.91 16.90
C LYS A 119 -1.70 -0.68 16.49
N LYS A 120 -1.11 0.22 15.70
CA LYS A 120 -1.79 1.42 15.22
C LYS A 120 -3.03 1.08 14.40
N PHE A 121 -2.96 0.07 13.53
CA PHE A 121 -4.12 -0.35 12.76
C PHE A 121 -5.25 -0.89 13.63
N ALA A 122 -4.93 -1.72 14.62
CA ALA A 122 -5.91 -2.19 15.59
C ALA A 122 -6.55 -1.04 16.38
N GLU A 123 -5.75 -0.05 16.81
CA GLU A 123 -6.24 1.15 17.51
C GLU A 123 -7.16 2.01 16.63
N GLU A 124 -6.82 2.24 15.35
CA GLU A 124 -7.66 3.01 14.43
C GLU A 124 -8.98 2.32 14.12
N LEU A 125 -8.99 0.99 14.02
CA LEU A 125 -10.21 0.20 13.84
C LEU A 125 -11.06 0.14 15.12
N ALA A 126 -10.43 0.07 16.29
CA ALA A 126 -11.12 0.06 17.57
C ALA A 126 -11.93 1.34 17.81
N LYS A 127 -11.47 2.50 17.31
CA LYS A 127 -12.25 3.76 17.32
C LYS A 127 -13.59 3.65 16.58
N ARG A 128 -13.72 2.67 15.67
CA ARG A 128 -14.91 2.37 14.88
C ARG A 128 -15.62 1.09 15.34
N GLY A 129 -15.19 0.50 16.46
CA GLY A 129 -15.79 -0.72 17.03
C GLY A 129 -15.52 -2.00 16.24
N VAL A 130 -14.53 -2.00 15.34
CA VAL A 130 -14.17 -3.17 14.51
C VAL A 130 -12.72 -3.60 14.76
N LYS A 131 -12.33 -4.77 14.24
CA LYS A 131 -11.00 -5.38 14.44
C LYS A 131 -10.32 -5.65 13.11
N PRO A 132 -8.97 -5.71 13.05
CA PRO A 132 -8.28 -6.13 11.83
C PRO A 132 -8.76 -7.50 11.36
N LEU A 133 -8.99 -7.65 10.06
CA LEU A 133 -9.29 -8.92 9.39
C LEU A 133 -8.03 -9.49 8.73
N MET A 134 -6.90 -9.35 9.42
CA MET A 134 -5.62 -9.91 9.00
C MET A 134 -5.52 -11.34 9.51
N PRO A 135 -5.31 -12.35 8.64
CA PRO A 135 -5.11 -13.74 9.06
C PRO A 135 -3.93 -13.87 10.01
N ALA A 136 -4.04 -14.75 11.00
CA ALA A 136 -2.95 -14.93 11.97
C ALA A 136 -1.68 -15.43 11.28
N GLU A 137 -1.84 -16.27 10.25
CA GLU A 137 -0.76 -16.83 9.44
C GLU A 137 0.03 -15.73 8.73
N ALA A 138 -0.59 -14.60 8.39
CA ALA A 138 0.12 -13.48 7.78
C ALA A 138 1.28 -12.98 8.65
N TYR A 139 1.14 -13.08 9.97
CA TYR A 139 2.16 -12.61 10.91
C TYR A 139 3.22 -13.64 11.30
N THR A 140 3.05 -14.89 10.87
CA THR A 140 3.96 -16.00 11.22
C THR A 140 4.61 -16.64 9.99
N ASP A 141 3.92 -16.62 8.86
CA ASP A 141 4.40 -17.13 7.58
C ASP A 141 4.95 -15.97 6.74
N ARG A 142 6.26 -15.98 6.53
CA ARG A 142 6.97 -14.98 5.73
C ARG A 142 6.56 -15.03 4.26
N ASP A 143 6.15 -16.19 3.76
CA ASP A 143 5.72 -16.40 2.38
C ASP A 143 4.20 -16.24 2.21
N PHE A 144 3.51 -15.70 3.23
CA PHE A 144 2.08 -15.49 3.17
C PHE A 144 1.67 -14.65 1.97
N GLU A 145 0.80 -15.22 1.14
CA GLU A 145 0.20 -14.58 -0.02
C GLU A 145 -1.31 -14.49 0.14
N TRP A 146 -1.84 -13.30 -0.10
CA TRP A 146 -3.29 -13.11 -0.13
C TRP A 146 -3.91 -13.88 -1.30
N SER A 147 -4.85 -14.77 -1.02
CA SER A 147 -5.64 -15.43 -2.07
C SER A 147 -6.80 -14.54 -2.52
N LYS A 148 -7.39 -14.83 -3.70
CA LYS A 148 -8.62 -14.15 -4.15
C LYS A 148 -9.76 -14.27 -3.13
N GLY A 149 -9.85 -15.42 -2.45
CA GLY A 149 -10.83 -15.66 -1.39
C GLY A 149 -10.58 -14.89 -0.09
N MET A 150 -9.38 -14.32 0.07
CA MET A 150 -8.99 -13.54 1.25
C MET A 150 -8.97 -12.03 0.97
N GLY A 151 -9.45 -11.58 -0.19
CA GLY A 151 -9.61 -10.16 -0.51
C GLY A 151 -8.61 -9.57 -1.50
N LYS A 152 -7.75 -10.39 -2.13
CA LYS A 152 -6.95 -9.98 -3.31
C LYS A 152 -7.88 -9.90 -4.54
N GLN A 153 -8.46 -8.73 -4.80
CA GLN A 153 -9.26 -8.46 -6.01
C GLN A 153 -8.43 -7.84 -7.14
#